data_AF-A0A3N5SI01-F1
#
_entry.id   AF-A0A3N5SI01-F1
#
_cell.length_a   1.000
_cell.length_b   1.000
_cell.length_c   1.000
_cell.angle_alpha   90.00
_cell.angle_beta   90.00
_cell.angle_gamma   90.00
#
_symmetry.space_group_name_H-M   'P 1'
#
loop_
_entity.id
_entity.type
_entity.pdbx_description
1 polymer ?
#
loop_
_entity_poly.entity_id
_entity_poly.type
_entity_poly.pdbx_seq_one_letter_code
_entity_poly.pdbx_strand_id
1 'polypeptide(L)'
;MTREEKVTFLRNPNQILEKLIKDFIRGSEKNRRTPPDHGVYWDEPLVGFASGSDPLFAEYKTVIGAFHLTPREIIAEALRGKGKPLPFSELEQVSVISWALPMAEDIRKSNRKEDRSPSKLWTYAKDFGEACNNALRRHV
;
A
#
# COMPACT_ATOMS: atom_id res chain seq x y z
N MET A 1 -13.99 -27.37 13.31
CA MET A 1 -14.12 -26.28 12.31
C MET A 1 -14.22 -24.97 13.07
N THR A 2 -13.12 -24.24 13.20
CA THR A 2 -13.14 -22.86 13.71
C THR A 2 -13.85 -21.99 12.68
N ARG A 3 -14.97 -21.37 13.06
CA ARG A 3 -15.62 -20.34 12.25
C ARG A 3 -14.62 -19.21 12.07
N GLU A 4 -14.14 -18.99 10.85
CA GLU A 4 -13.44 -17.76 10.51
C GLU A 4 -14.47 -16.63 10.62
N GLU A 5 -14.32 -15.76 11.61
CA GLU A 5 -15.14 -14.56 11.76
C GLU A 5 -14.87 -13.64 10.56
N LYS A 6 -15.78 -13.65 9.58
CA LYS A 6 -15.72 -12.69 8.47
C LYS A 6 -15.97 -11.30 9.06
N VAL A 7 -14.92 -10.48 9.11
CA VAL A 7 -15.04 -9.05 9.43
C VAL A 7 -15.98 -8.43 8.39
N THR A 8 -17.18 -8.11 8.82
CA THR A 8 -18.17 -7.47 7.95
C THR A 8 -17.89 -5.99 7.98
N PHE A 9 -17.19 -5.49 6.94
CA PHE A 9 -17.05 -4.05 6.78
C PHE A 9 -18.44 -3.45 6.51
N LEU A 10 -18.80 -2.43 7.29
CA LEU A 10 -20.03 -1.65 7.13
C LEU A 10 -20.12 -1.05 5.72
N ARG A 11 -21.30 -0.51 5.36
CA ARG A 11 -21.72 -0.03 4.01
C ARG A 11 -20.68 0.70 3.13
N ASN A 12 -19.58 1.24 3.68
CA ASN A 12 -18.49 1.92 2.97
C ASN A 12 -17.08 1.42 3.38
N PRO A 13 -16.65 0.21 2.99
CA PRO A 13 -15.33 -0.34 3.36
C PRO A 13 -14.16 0.57 2.94
N ASN A 14 -14.24 1.15 1.75
CA ASN A 14 -13.18 2.00 1.20
C ASN A 14 -12.91 3.24 2.06
N GLN A 15 -13.95 3.92 2.54
CA GLN A 15 -13.81 5.10 3.39
C GLN A 15 -13.18 4.74 4.75
N ILE A 16 -13.55 3.58 5.31
CA ILE A 16 -12.99 3.09 6.57
C ILE A 16 -11.51 2.78 6.40
N LEU A 17 -11.13 2.07 5.32
CA LEU A 17 -9.75 1.69 5.04
C LEU A 17 -8.88 2.91 4.71
N GLU A 18 -9.38 3.86 3.91
CA GLU A 18 -8.69 5.11 3.65
C GLU A 18 -8.41 5.88 4.94
N LYS A 19 -9.43 6.04 5.80
CA LYS A 19 -9.27 6.71 7.08
C LYS A 19 -8.27 5.99 7.97
N LEU A 20 -8.32 4.65 8.03
CA LEU A 20 -7.39 3.82 8.80
C LEU A 20 -5.94 4.05 8.34
N ILE A 21 -5.69 4.04 7.03
CA ILE A 21 -4.36 4.26 6.45
C ILE A 21 -3.86 5.68 6.76
N LYS A 22 -4.71 6.70 6.57
CA LYS A 22 -4.37 8.10 6.86
C LYS A 22 -4.09 8.33 8.34
N ASP A 23 -4.92 7.76 9.21
CA ASP A 23 -4.75 7.84 10.67
C ASP A 23 -3.47 7.15 11.12
N PHE A 24 -3.16 5.97 10.56
CA PHE A 24 -1.92 5.27 10.86
C PHE A 24 -0.71 6.13 10.52
N ILE A 25 -0.63 6.69 9.31
CA ILE A 25 0.52 7.51 8.89
C ILE A 25 0.64 8.78 9.74
N ARG A 26 -0.47 9.43 10.07
CA ARG A 26 -0.51 10.61 10.93
C ARG A 26 -0.04 10.34 12.36
N GLY A 27 -0.40 9.17 12.91
CA GLY A 27 -0.12 8.78 14.29
C GLY A 27 1.16 7.93 14.47
N SER A 28 1.81 7.50 13.39
CA SER A 28 2.94 6.58 13.48
C SER A 28 4.22 7.29 13.94
N GLU A 29 4.78 6.83 15.06
CA GLU A 29 6.12 7.24 15.49
C GLU A 29 7.20 6.89 14.44
N LYS A 30 6.96 5.86 13.62
CA LYS A 30 7.88 5.51 12.52
C LYS A 30 7.81 6.50 11.36
N ASN A 31 6.76 7.33 11.29
CA ASN A 31 6.69 8.43 10.35
C ASN A 31 7.41 9.69 10.88
N ARG A 32 7.90 9.70 12.13
CA ARG A 32 8.60 10.84 12.71
C ARG A 32 10.10 10.71 12.56
N ARG A 33 10.75 11.84 12.25
CA ARG A 33 12.20 11.96 12.22
C ARG A 33 12.72 12.24 13.62
N THR A 34 13.90 11.71 13.91
CA THR A 34 14.58 11.91 15.20
C THR A 34 15.22 13.31 15.27
N PRO A 35 15.60 13.81 16.46
CA PRO A 35 16.29 15.10 16.59
C PRO A 35 17.44 15.26 15.59
N PRO A 36 17.66 16.49 15.07
CA PRO A 36 17.15 17.77 15.57
C PRO A 36 15.89 18.33 14.88
N ASP A 37 15.42 17.76 13.77
CA ASP A 37 14.41 18.44 12.92
C ASP A 37 12.95 18.09 13.27
N HIS A 38 12.71 16.97 13.95
CA HIS A 38 11.37 16.50 14.39
C HIS A 38 10.29 16.48 13.30
N GLY A 39 10.68 16.45 12.02
CA GLY A 39 9.74 16.43 10.91
C GLY A 39 9.12 15.05 10.68
N VAL A 40 8.43 14.89 9.54
CA VAL A 40 7.85 13.61 9.11
C VAL A 40 8.47 13.11 7.81
N TYR A 41 8.43 11.81 7.55
CA TYR A 41 8.89 11.27 6.27
C TYR A 41 7.82 11.40 5.18
N TRP A 42 6.57 11.11 5.54
CA TRP A 42 5.44 11.04 4.64
C TRP A 42 4.35 12.05 5.03
N ASP A 43 3.87 12.78 4.02
CA ASP A 43 2.64 13.58 4.10
C ASP A 43 1.39 12.66 4.10
N GLU A 44 0.19 13.25 4.11
CA GLU A 44 -1.06 12.47 4.05
C GLU A 44 -1.06 11.52 2.82
N PRO A 45 -1.34 10.22 3.02
CA PRO A 45 -1.38 9.25 1.93
C PRO A 45 -2.50 9.52 0.93
N LEU A 46 -2.23 9.19 -0.33
CA LEU A 46 -3.27 8.97 -1.33
C LEU A 46 -3.66 7.50 -1.30
N VAL A 47 -4.96 7.20 -1.21
CA VAL A 47 -5.46 5.82 -1.17
C VAL A 47 -6.46 5.62 -2.30
N GLY A 48 -6.30 4.53 -3.04
CA GLY A 48 -7.16 4.14 -4.15
C GLY A 48 -7.57 2.68 -4.03
N PHE A 49 -8.70 2.37 -4.65
CA PHE A 49 -9.29 1.04 -4.65
C PHE A 49 -9.65 0.65 -6.09
N ALA A 50 -9.41 -0.61 -6.44
CA ALA A 50 -9.81 -1.17 -7.72
C ALA A 50 -10.45 -2.54 -7.52
N SER A 51 -11.36 -2.91 -8.41
CA SER A 51 -11.84 -4.30 -8.47
C SER A 51 -10.72 -5.21 -8.93
N GLY A 52 -10.63 -6.43 -8.41
CA GLY A 52 -9.72 -7.44 -8.95
C GLY A 52 -10.04 -7.86 -10.40
N SER A 53 -11.22 -7.50 -10.91
CA SER A 53 -11.62 -7.63 -12.33
C SER A 53 -11.33 -6.39 -13.18
N ASP A 54 -10.67 -5.36 -12.66
CA ASP A 54 -10.41 -4.17 -13.46
C ASP A 54 -9.71 -4.55 -14.79
N PRO A 55 -10.26 -4.14 -15.96
CA PRO A 55 -9.72 -4.52 -17.26
C PRO A 55 -8.24 -4.16 -17.44
N LEU A 56 -7.76 -3.14 -16.74
CA LEU A 56 -6.36 -2.73 -16.76
C LEU A 56 -5.41 -3.88 -16.38
N PHE A 57 -5.81 -4.76 -15.47
CA PHE A 57 -4.98 -5.90 -15.07
C PHE A 57 -4.84 -6.94 -16.19
N ALA A 58 -5.85 -7.09 -17.04
CA ALA A 58 -5.76 -7.95 -18.22
C ALA A 58 -4.89 -7.31 -19.31
N GLU A 59 -4.95 -5.98 -19.46
CA GLU A 59 -4.11 -5.24 -20.40
C GLU A 59 -2.62 -5.42 -20.08
N TYR A 60 -2.24 -5.43 -18.80
CA TYR A 60 -0.85 -5.67 -18.38
C TYR A 60 -0.28 -7.02 -18.80
N LYS A 61 -1.11 -8.04 -19.03
CA LYS A 61 -0.65 -9.30 -19.63
C LYS A 61 -0.18 -9.15 -21.07
N THR A 62 -0.72 -8.16 -21.79
CA THR A 62 -0.30 -7.86 -23.16
C THR A 62 0.92 -6.93 -23.15
N VAL A 63 0.92 -5.92 -22.28
CA VAL A 63 1.98 -4.90 -22.20
C VAL A 63 3.29 -5.46 -21.62
N ILE A 64 3.20 -6.26 -20.55
CA ILE A 64 4.37 -6.80 -19.84
C ILE A 64 4.64 -8.24 -20.30
N GLY A 65 3.60 -9.05 -20.42
CA GLY A 65 3.67 -10.43 -20.92
C GLY A 65 2.72 -11.38 -20.20
N ALA A 66 2.38 -12.50 -20.84
CA ALA A 66 1.38 -13.44 -20.35
C ALA A 66 1.70 -14.06 -18.98
N PHE A 67 2.97 -14.01 -18.55
CA PHE A 67 3.43 -14.44 -17.23
C PHE A 67 3.00 -13.50 -16.10
N HIS A 68 2.57 -12.27 -16.40
CA HIS A 68 2.16 -11.31 -15.39
C HIS A 68 0.81 -11.73 -14.79
N LEU A 69 0.79 -12.10 -13.52
CA LEU A 69 -0.44 -12.51 -12.85
C LEU A 69 -1.34 -11.30 -12.56
N THR A 70 -2.64 -11.45 -12.82
CA THR A 70 -3.67 -10.50 -12.35
C THR A 70 -3.87 -10.63 -10.83
N PRO A 71 -4.50 -9.66 -10.15
CA PRO A 71 -4.81 -9.76 -8.73
C PRO A 71 -5.58 -11.04 -8.35
N ARG A 72 -6.52 -11.47 -9.19
CA ARG A 72 -7.29 -12.70 -8.96
C ARG A 72 -6.44 -13.95 -9.10
N GLU A 73 -5.54 -13.96 -10.07
CA GLU A 73 -4.66 -15.11 -10.31
C GLU A 73 -3.63 -15.28 -9.21
N ILE A 74 -2.98 -14.20 -8.76
CA ILE A 74 -1.99 -14.29 -7.67
C ILE A 74 -2.65 -14.72 -6.35
N ILE A 75 -3.86 -14.24 -6.05
CA ILE A 75 -4.62 -14.66 -4.87
C ILE A 75 -5.02 -16.14 -4.99
N ALA A 76 -5.53 -16.56 -6.14
CA ALA A 76 -5.91 -17.95 -6.38
C ALA A 76 -4.71 -18.90 -6.21
N GLU A 77 -3.55 -18.55 -6.78
CA GLU A 77 -2.34 -19.35 -6.69
C GLU A 77 -1.79 -19.42 -5.26
N ALA A 78 -1.70 -18.27 -4.57
CA ALA A 78 -1.22 -18.20 -3.20
C ALA A 78 -2.09 -19.02 -2.22
N LEU A 79 -3.41 -19.05 -2.42
CA LEU A 79 -4.34 -19.79 -1.58
C LEU A 79 -4.41 -21.27 -1.93
N ARG A 80 -4.26 -21.63 -3.20
CA ARG A 80 -4.06 -23.03 -3.63
C ARG A 80 -2.81 -23.62 -3.00
N GLY A 81 -1.69 -22.89 -3.01
CA GLY A 81 -0.43 -23.31 -2.38
C GLY A 81 -0.53 -23.52 -0.86
N LYS A 82 -1.53 -22.91 -0.21
CA LYS A 82 -1.85 -23.10 1.22
C LYS A 82 -2.91 -24.18 1.48
N GLY A 83 -3.36 -24.91 0.45
CA GLY A 83 -4.41 -25.92 0.56
C GLY A 83 -5.81 -25.34 0.85
N LYS A 84 -6.03 -24.05 0.56
CA LYS A 84 -7.29 -23.34 0.80
C LYS A 84 -7.81 -22.65 -0.48
N PRO A 85 -8.11 -23.38 -1.56
CA PRO A 85 -8.57 -22.76 -2.80
C PRO A 85 -9.90 -22.00 -2.59
N LEU A 86 -10.01 -20.79 -3.14
CA LEU A 86 -11.26 -20.02 -3.13
C LEU A 86 -12.22 -20.50 -4.21
N PRO A 87 -13.54 -20.54 -3.94
CA PRO A 87 -14.54 -20.66 -4.99
C PRO A 87 -14.53 -19.43 -5.89
N PHE A 88 -14.98 -19.60 -7.14
CA PHE A 88 -15.03 -18.52 -8.13
C PHE A 88 -15.81 -17.29 -7.63
N SER A 89 -16.91 -17.49 -6.92
CA SER A 89 -17.72 -16.41 -6.33
C SER A 89 -16.98 -15.55 -5.31
N GLU A 90 -15.94 -16.07 -4.66
CA GLU A 90 -15.08 -15.31 -3.74
C GLU A 90 -13.90 -14.66 -4.48
N LEU A 91 -13.39 -15.28 -5.56
CA LEU A 91 -12.42 -14.64 -6.45
C LEU A 91 -12.99 -13.39 -7.12
N GLU A 92 -14.30 -13.39 -7.42
CA GLU A 92 -14.97 -12.21 -7.96
C GLU A 92 -14.97 -11.01 -7.01
N GLN A 93 -14.87 -11.26 -5.69
CA GLN A 93 -14.87 -10.24 -4.64
C GLN A 93 -13.47 -9.71 -4.30
N VAL A 94 -12.41 -10.22 -4.94
CA VAL A 94 -11.05 -9.70 -4.77
C VAL A 94 -11.03 -8.22 -5.16
N SER A 95 -10.44 -7.41 -4.30
CA SER A 95 -10.21 -5.98 -4.51
C SER A 95 -8.75 -5.66 -4.28
N VAL A 96 -8.25 -4.62 -4.94
CA VAL A 96 -6.90 -4.09 -4.77
C VAL A 96 -7.00 -2.78 -4.00
N ILE A 97 -6.23 -2.67 -2.93
CA ILE A 97 -5.99 -1.41 -2.22
C ILE A 97 -4.59 -0.94 -2.63
N SER A 98 -4.48 0.31 -3.09
CA SER A 98 -3.22 0.94 -3.41
C SER A 98 -3.06 2.21 -2.60
N TRP A 99 -1.90 2.43 -2.01
CA TRP A 99 -1.57 3.71 -1.38
C TRP A 99 -0.25 4.26 -1.90
N ALA A 100 -0.17 5.57 -2.02
CA ALA A 100 1.06 6.30 -2.27
C ALA A 100 1.38 7.15 -1.03
N LEU A 101 2.65 7.14 -0.61
CA LEU A 101 3.16 7.93 0.49
C LEU A 101 3.98 9.09 -0.08
N PRO A 102 3.42 10.31 -0.18
CA PRO A 102 4.15 11.45 -0.69
C PRO A 102 5.23 11.85 0.32
N MET A 103 6.46 12.06 -0.13
CA MET A 103 7.49 12.63 0.75
C MET A 103 7.09 14.02 1.24
N ALA A 104 7.39 14.28 2.51
CA ALA A 104 7.15 15.57 3.13
C ALA A 104 7.72 16.74 2.30
N GLU A 105 7.04 17.87 2.32
CA GLU A 105 7.38 19.01 1.47
C GLU A 105 8.81 19.50 1.65
N ASP A 106 9.32 19.52 2.88
CA ASP A 106 10.69 19.93 3.20
C ASP A 106 11.74 18.97 2.62
N ILE A 107 11.47 17.66 2.63
CA ILE A 107 12.30 16.65 1.96
C ILE A 107 12.34 16.93 0.45
N ARG A 108 11.17 17.14 -0.18
CA ARG A 108 11.08 17.46 -1.62
C ARG A 108 11.81 18.77 -1.96
N LYS A 109 11.66 19.81 -1.13
CA LYS A 109 12.34 21.10 -1.28
C LYS A 109 13.86 20.98 -1.14
N SER A 110 14.33 20.15 -0.22
CA SER A 110 15.77 19.89 -0.06
C SER A 110 16.34 19.20 -1.29
N ASN A 111 15.67 18.14 -1.78
CA ASN A 111 16.16 17.36 -2.91
C ASN A 111 16.13 18.13 -4.24
N ARG A 112 15.18 19.06 -4.41
CA ARG A 112 15.09 19.93 -5.60
C ARG A 112 16.33 20.79 -5.83
N LYS A 113 17.10 21.07 -4.78
CA LYS A 113 18.32 21.90 -4.87
C LYS A 113 19.55 21.11 -5.33
N GLU A 114 19.45 19.79 -5.34
CA GLU A 114 20.55 18.91 -5.71
C GLU A 114 20.45 18.51 -7.19
N ASP A 115 21.59 18.43 -7.86
CA ASP A 115 21.70 18.10 -9.29
C ASP A 115 22.43 16.78 -9.56
N ARG A 116 23.32 16.37 -8.64
CA ARG A 116 24.18 15.19 -8.79
C ARG A 116 23.80 14.02 -7.89
N SER A 117 23.38 14.30 -6.66
CA SER A 117 23.10 13.28 -5.64
C SER A 117 21.84 13.63 -4.85
N PRO A 118 21.08 12.66 -4.31
CA PRO A 118 19.94 12.98 -3.46
C PRO A 118 20.35 13.76 -2.22
N SER A 119 19.45 14.62 -1.72
CA SER A 119 19.69 15.32 -0.46
C SER A 119 19.76 14.33 0.70
N LYS A 120 20.42 14.74 1.77
CA LYS A 120 20.50 13.93 3.00
C LYS A 120 19.13 13.51 3.52
N LEU A 121 18.16 14.44 3.50
CA LEU A 121 16.78 14.16 3.92
C LEU A 121 16.08 13.16 2.99
N TRP A 122 16.32 13.24 1.69
CA TRP A 122 15.76 12.28 0.73
C TRP A 122 16.30 10.87 0.96
N THR A 123 17.61 10.72 1.13
CA THR A 123 18.23 9.43 1.44
C THR A 123 17.70 8.87 2.76
N TYR A 124 17.51 9.71 3.78
CA TYR A 124 16.93 9.28 5.05
C TYR A 124 15.47 8.84 4.91
N ALA A 125 14.66 9.55 4.13
CA ALA A 125 13.28 9.17 3.87
C ALA A 125 13.17 7.82 3.17
N LYS A 126 14.09 7.53 2.24
CA LYS A 126 14.15 6.23 1.56
C LYS A 126 14.38 5.09 2.57
N ASP A 127 15.34 5.21 3.47
CA ASP A 127 15.72 4.10 4.35
C ASP A 127 14.81 4.04 5.60
N PHE A 128 14.66 5.15 6.32
CA PHE A 128 13.91 5.20 7.57
C PHE A 128 12.41 5.36 7.35
N GLY A 129 11.98 6.06 6.30
CA GLY A 129 10.57 6.18 5.95
C GLY A 129 9.97 4.84 5.50
N GLU A 130 10.76 3.98 4.86
CA GLU A 130 10.32 2.64 4.45
C GLU A 130 9.99 1.73 5.66
N ALA A 131 10.59 2.00 6.83
CA ALA A 131 10.16 1.34 8.06
C ALA A 131 8.71 1.67 8.44
N CYS A 132 8.24 2.89 8.15
CA CYS A 132 6.85 3.29 8.32
C CYS A 132 5.93 2.58 7.32
N ASN A 133 6.30 2.56 6.03
CA ASN A 133 5.55 1.86 4.98
C ASN A 133 5.38 0.37 5.28
N ASN A 134 6.45 -0.30 5.71
CA ASN A 134 6.40 -1.68 6.15
C ASN A 134 5.51 -1.90 7.39
N ALA A 135 5.46 -0.93 8.30
CA ALA A 135 4.57 -0.99 9.44
C ALA A 135 3.10 -0.81 9.01
N LEU A 136 2.82 0.09 8.07
CA LEU A 136 1.49 0.25 7.48
C LEU A 136 1.02 -1.06 6.80
N ARG A 137 1.88 -1.69 5.99
CA ARG A 137 1.57 -2.96 5.32
C ARG A 137 1.22 -4.11 6.28
N ARG A 138 1.74 -4.09 7.51
CA ARG A 138 1.40 -5.09 8.54
C ARG A 138 0.13 -4.72 9.32
N HIS A 139 -0.25 -3.45 9.30
CA HIS A 139 -1.40 -2.94 10.03
C HIS A 139 -2.70 -3.10 9.23
N VAL A 140 -2.63 -2.91 7.91
CA VAL A 140 -3.71 -3.16 6.95
C VAL A 140 -3.79 -4.65 6.62
#